data_AF-A0A1Q6CFD6-F1
#
_entry.id   AF-A0A1Q6CFD6-F1
#
_cell.length_a   1.000
_cell.length_b   1.000
_cell.length_c   1.000
_cell.angle_alpha   90.00
_cell.angle_beta   90.00
_cell.angle_gamma   90.00
#
_symmetry.space_group_name_H-M   'P 1'
#
loop_
_entity.id
_entity.type
_entity.pdbx_description
1 polymer ?
#
loop_
_entity_poly.entity_id
_entity_poly.type
_entity_poly.pdbx_seq_one_letter_code
_entity_poly.pdbx_strand_id
1 'polypeptide(L)'
;MRTLNPYLTPIFHELEHYFSVSPVSNEYDIIKHLTDKNIAPFNRFSLAEYKDLFSAHFLCMHALYHLKAHYKTTQKYQLFIESVRIERVVINKTIPDEHPAKNTPETTDPLASYYLNPQHYFKTQEHEISDMIKSFWQKYLAHDTKKEAFEILCLPIDADKKTIKAQYLKLAKKYHPDKGGCADTFSKIRQAKADLDKLF
;
A
#
# COMPACT_ATOMS: atom_id res chain seq x y z
N MET A 1 -9.98 -15.43 22.47
CA MET A 1 -10.34 -14.47 21.41
C MET A 1 -9.13 -14.29 20.50
N ARG A 2 -9.25 -14.48 19.19
CA ARG A 2 -8.14 -14.22 18.27
C ARG A 2 -7.88 -12.70 18.25
N THR A 3 -6.62 -12.27 18.37
CA THR A 3 -6.23 -10.85 18.39
C THR A 3 -5.20 -10.58 17.30
N LEU A 4 -5.18 -9.34 16.78
CA LEU A 4 -4.18 -8.88 15.80
C LEU A 4 -2.94 -8.26 16.47
N ASN A 5 -2.93 -8.22 17.81
CA ASN A 5 -1.86 -7.63 18.62
C ASN A 5 -0.45 -8.13 18.30
N PRO A 6 -0.20 -9.42 17.97
CA PRO A 6 1.15 -9.88 17.64
C PRO A 6 1.77 -9.18 16.41
N TYR A 7 0.93 -8.71 15.49
CA TYR A 7 1.39 -8.03 14.28
C TYR A 7 1.42 -6.51 14.45
N LEU A 8 0.61 -5.95 15.36
CA LEU A 8 0.45 -4.50 15.45
C LEU A 8 1.76 -3.79 15.81
N THR A 9 2.51 -4.26 16.80
CA THR A 9 3.76 -3.62 17.24
C THR A 9 4.82 -3.49 16.13
N PRO A 10 5.21 -4.57 15.41
CA PRO A 10 6.21 -4.44 14.35
C PRO A 10 5.73 -3.57 13.18
N ILE A 11 4.46 -3.67 12.78
CA ILE A 11 3.90 -2.82 11.73
C ILE A 11 3.93 -1.35 12.17
N PHE A 12 3.49 -1.07 13.41
CA PHE A 12 3.44 0.28 13.96
C PHE A 12 4.80 0.96 13.96
N HIS A 13 5.83 0.25 14.46
CA HIS A 13 7.19 0.79 14.51
C HIS A 13 7.73 1.10 13.10
N GLU A 14 7.46 0.24 12.12
CA GLU A 14 7.89 0.48 10.75
C GLU A 14 7.13 1.65 10.10
N LEU A 15 5.83 1.81 10.38
CA LEU A 15 5.06 2.96 9.88
C LEU A 15 5.58 4.30 10.43
N GLU A 16 5.93 4.36 11.72
CA GLU A 16 6.54 5.56 12.32
C GLU A 16 7.83 5.97 11.61
N HIS A 17 8.68 4.98 11.31
CA HIS A 17 9.91 5.18 10.55
C HIS A 17 9.60 5.61 9.11
N TYR A 18 8.70 4.90 8.43
CA TYR A 18 8.30 5.20 7.06
C TYR A 18 7.82 6.64 6.90
N PHE A 19 6.89 7.10 7.73
CA PHE A 19 6.37 8.47 7.68
C PHE A 19 7.38 9.55 8.11
N SER A 20 8.53 9.17 8.70
CA SER A 20 9.63 10.11 8.96
C SER A 20 10.41 10.49 7.72
N VAL A 21 10.41 9.62 6.71
CA VAL A 21 11.09 9.85 5.44
C VAL A 21 10.10 10.21 4.34
N SER A 22 8.92 9.58 4.35
CA SER A 22 7.85 9.79 3.36
C SER A 22 6.56 10.24 4.07
N PRO A 23 6.40 11.54 4.39
CA PRO A 23 5.24 12.02 5.13
C PRO A 23 3.93 11.93 4.34
N VAL A 24 3.99 11.81 3.00
CA VAL A 24 2.81 11.63 2.12
C VAL A 24 2.99 10.33 1.35
N SER A 25 1.97 9.46 1.39
CA SER A 25 1.99 8.15 0.74
C SER A 25 0.58 7.76 0.29
N ASN A 26 0.45 6.58 -0.31
CA ASN A 26 -0.82 5.87 -0.48
C ASN A 26 -0.72 4.47 0.17
N GLU A 27 -1.83 3.73 0.19
CA GLU A 27 -1.89 2.39 0.78
C GLU A 27 -0.96 1.40 0.09
N TYR A 28 -0.92 1.38 -1.25
CA TYR A 28 -0.08 0.46 -2.00
C TYR A 28 1.39 0.61 -1.62
N ASP A 29 1.91 1.85 -1.62
CA ASP A 29 3.30 2.12 -1.30
C ASP A 29 3.64 1.68 0.14
N ILE A 30 2.69 1.82 1.07
CA ILE A 30 2.85 1.35 2.45
C ILE A 30 2.92 -0.19 2.50
N ILE A 31 1.99 -0.88 1.84
CA ILE A 31 1.95 -2.35 1.82
C ILE A 31 3.23 -2.88 1.15
N LYS A 32 3.64 -2.30 0.02
CA LYS A 32 4.88 -2.64 -0.68
C LYS A 32 6.09 -2.43 0.22
N HIS A 33 6.19 -1.30 0.92
CA HIS A 33 7.26 -1.04 1.88
C HIS A 33 7.30 -2.10 3.00
N LEU A 34 6.16 -2.44 3.60
CA LEU A 34 6.08 -3.46 4.65
C LEU A 34 6.50 -4.85 4.14
N THR A 35 6.14 -5.19 2.90
CA THR A 35 6.57 -6.42 2.22
C THR A 35 8.08 -6.41 1.97
N ASP A 36 8.63 -5.34 1.39
CA ASP A 36 10.05 -5.19 1.08
C ASP A 36 10.93 -5.22 2.35
N LYS A 37 10.43 -4.67 3.45
CA LYS A 37 11.06 -4.71 4.78
C LYS A 37 10.88 -6.05 5.52
N ASN A 38 10.23 -7.02 4.90
CA ASN A 38 9.97 -8.35 5.46
C ASN A 38 9.19 -8.29 6.80
N ILE A 39 8.30 -7.31 6.98
CA ILE A 39 7.49 -7.20 8.19
C ILE A 39 6.43 -8.30 8.18
N ALA A 40 6.34 -9.08 9.26
CA ALA A 40 5.30 -10.10 9.38
C ALA A 40 3.93 -9.45 9.68
N PRO A 41 2.83 -9.93 9.06
CA PRO A 41 2.73 -11.05 8.12
C PRO A 41 2.83 -10.64 6.63
N PHE A 42 3.12 -9.37 6.32
CA PHE A 42 3.21 -8.85 4.94
C PHE A 42 4.24 -9.57 4.07
N ASN A 43 5.30 -10.08 4.68
CA ASN A 43 6.32 -10.90 4.01
C ASN A 43 5.82 -12.26 3.47
N ARG A 44 4.62 -12.70 3.89
CA ARG A 44 4.03 -13.98 3.48
C ARG A 44 2.82 -13.82 2.56
N PHE A 45 2.32 -12.59 2.40
CA PHE A 45 1.13 -12.35 1.59
C PHE A 45 1.46 -12.40 0.11
N SER A 46 0.66 -13.15 -0.63
CA SER A 46 0.59 -13.02 -2.08
C SER A 46 -0.51 -12.03 -2.43
N LEU A 47 -0.18 -10.83 -2.89
CA LEU A 47 -1.19 -9.84 -3.28
C LEU A 47 -2.02 -10.29 -4.50
N ALA A 48 -1.63 -11.35 -5.20
CA ALA A 48 -2.43 -11.99 -6.24
C ALA A 48 -3.60 -12.81 -5.66
N GLU A 49 -3.49 -13.26 -4.41
CA GLU A 49 -4.54 -14.03 -3.72
C GLU A 49 -5.46 -13.08 -2.95
N TYR A 50 -6.76 -13.11 -3.25
CA TYR A 50 -7.73 -12.19 -2.63
C TYR A 50 -7.69 -12.21 -1.10
N LYS A 51 -7.50 -13.40 -0.52
CA LYS A 51 -7.44 -13.61 0.92
C LYS A 51 -6.29 -12.84 1.57
N ASP A 52 -5.13 -12.91 0.95
CA ASP A 52 -3.90 -12.28 1.41
C ASP A 52 -3.93 -10.78 1.14
N LEU A 53 -4.49 -10.37 0.00
CA LEU A 53 -4.71 -8.97 -0.32
C LEU A 53 -5.65 -8.29 0.68
N PHE A 54 -6.80 -8.89 0.97
CA PHE A 54 -7.70 -8.38 2.01
C PHE A 54 -6.98 -8.35 3.37
N SER A 55 -6.16 -9.36 3.67
CA SER A 55 -5.39 -9.37 4.92
C SER A 55 -4.40 -8.21 4.99
N ALA A 56 -3.66 -7.98 3.92
CA ALA A 56 -2.69 -6.89 3.80
C ALA A 56 -3.39 -5.53 3.97
N HIS A 57 -4.48 -5.31 3.24
CA HIS A 57 -5.30 -4.12 3.35
C HIS A 57 -5.82 -3.90 4.78
N PHE A 58 -6.49 -4.91 5.35
CA PHE A 58 -7.08 -4.79 6.67
C PHE A 58 -6.01 -4.50 7.72
N LEU A 59 -4.88 -5.21 7.70
CA LEU A 59 -3.81 -5.02 8.67
C LEU A 59 -3.12 -3.66 8.51
N CYS A 60 -2.94 -3.19 7.27
CA CYS A 60 -2.40 -1.87 6.99
C CYS A 60 -3.31 -0.80 7.58
N MET A 61 -4.60 -0.82 7.25
CA MET A 61 -5.58 0.13 7.79
C MET A 61 -5.72 0.02 9.30
N HIS A 62 -5.79 -1.20 9.85
CA HIS A 62 -5.81 -1.44 11.29
C HIS A 62 -4.64 -0.73 11.99
N ALA A 63 -3.41 -0.93 11.49
CA ALA A 63 -2.23 -0.27 12.03
C ALA A 63 -2.26 1.26 11.87
N LEU A 64 -2.70 1.76 10.71
CA LEU A 64 -2.83 3.20 10.45
C LEU A 64 -3.84 3.89 11.38
N TYR A 65 -4.98 3.25 11.65
CA TYR A 65 -5.97 3.80 12.61
C TYR A 65 -5.46 3.76 14.05
N HIS A 66 -4.70 2.74 14.43
CA HIS A 66 -3.98 2.73 15.71
C HIS A 66 -2.91 3.84 15.78
N LEU A 67 -2.18 4.08 14.69
CA LEU A 67 -1.21 5.18 14.58
C LEU A 67 -1.88 6.55 14.68
N LYS A 68 -3.02 6.75 13.99
CA LYS A 68 -3.84 7.96 14.09
C LYS A 68 -4.28 8.22 15.53
N ALA A 69 -4.73 7.18 16.25
CA ALA A 69 -5.09 7.29 17.66
C ALA A 69 -3.87 7.65 18.53
N HIS A 70 -2.71 7.03 18.30
CA HIS A 70 -1.47 7.35 19.00
C HIS A 70 -1.03 8.80 18.79
N TYR A 71 -1.12 9.31 17.57
CA TYR A 71 -0.85 10.70 17.24
C TYR A 71 -1.81 11.68 17.92
N LYS A 72 -3.11 11.33 18.02
CA LYS A 72 -4.09 12.10 18.81
C LYS A 72 -3.68 12.18 20.29
N THR A 73 -3.11 11.14 20.87
CA THR A 73 -2.64 11.16 22.28
C THR A 73 -1.34 11.94 22.45
N THR A 74 -0.37 11.77 21.56
CA THR A 74 0.96 12.39 21.70
C THR A 74 0.99 13.87 21.29
N GLN A 75 0.04 14.33 20.47
CA GLN A 75 -0.08 15.72 20.01
C GLN A 75 1.17 16.25 19.28
N LYS A 76 1.97 15.35 18.70
CA LYS A 76 3.15 15.69 17.88
C LYS A 76 2.82 15.73 16.40
N TYR A 77 1.98 14.81 15.96
CA TYR A 77 1.61 14.64 14.57
C TYR A 77 0.10 14.51 14.44
N GLN A 78 -0.39 14.69 13.22
CA GLN A 78 -1.74 14.35 12.78
C GLN A 78 -1.64 13.44 11.56
N LEU A 79 -2.46 12.39 11.51
CA LEU A 79 -2.54 11.48 10.36
C LEU A 79 -3.87 11.65 9.62
N PHE A 80 -3.80 12.01 8.35
CA PHE A 80 -4.92 12.02 7.42
C PHE A 80 -4.91 10.70 6.65
N ILE A 81 -6.07 10.03 6.58
CA ILE A 81 -6.26 8.76 5.87
C ILE A 81 -7.41 8.97 4.90
N GLU A 82 -7.09 9.08 3.62
CA GLU A 82 -8.02 9.22 2.50
C GLU A 82 -7.83 8.06 1.52
N SER A 83 -8.80 7.81 0.64
CA SER A 83 -8.79 6.64 -0.24
C SER A 83 -7.56 6.52 -1.16
N VAL A 84 -6.95 7.65 -1.53
CA VAL A 84 -5.79 7.69 -2.44
C VAL A 84 -4.56 8.34 -1.80
N ARG A 85 -4.68 8.81 -0.56
CA ARG A 85 -3.67 9.64 0.09
C ARG A 85 -3.67 9.44 1.59
N ILE A 86 -2.49 9.17 2.14
CA ILE A 86 -2.24 9.05 3.56
C ILE A 86 -1.10 10.02 3.88
N GLU A 87 -1.33 10.93 4.82
CA GLU A 87 -0.38 11.99 5.13
C GLU A 87 -0.20 12.18 6.63
N ARG A 88 1.06 12.24 7.06
CA ARG A 88 1.47 12.68 8.39
C ARG A 88 1.91 14.13 8.37
N VAL A 89 1.25 14.97 9.17
CA VAL A 89 1.56 16.39 9.35
C VAL A 89 2.09 16.65 10.76
N VAL A 90 3.09 17.52 10.89
CA VAL A 90 3.59 17.99 12.19
C VAL A 90 2.64 19.02 12.77
N ILE A 91 2.27 18.85 14.05
CA ILE A 91 1.47 19.84 14.75
C ILE A 91 2.42 20.96 15.23
N ASN A 92 2.52 22.03 14.46
CA ASN A 92 3.26 23.23 14.88
C ASN A 92 2.40 24.02 15.87
N LYS A 93 2.68 23.87 17.17
CA LYS A 93 2.12 24.74 18.20
C LYS A 93 2.84 26.09 18.16
N THR A 94 2.48 26.97 17.23
CA THR A 94 2.99 28.34 17.23
C THR A 94 1.82 29.31 17.04
N ILE A 95 1.47 29.96 18.16
CA ILE A 95 0.56 31.10 18.38
C ILE A 95 -0.95 30.77 18.49
N PRO A 96 -1.63 31.25 19.56
CA PRO A 96 -3.07 31.11 19.73
C PRO A 96 -3.79 32.05 18.77
N ASP A 97 -4.38 31.48 17.71
CA ASP A 97 -5.37 32.20 16.92
C ASP A 97 -6.76 31.91 17.49
N GLU A 98 -7.54 32.98 17.68
CA GLU A 98 -8.89 33.02 18.22
C GLU A 98 -9.90 32.40 17.24
N HIS A 99 -9.71 31.14 16.90
CA HIS A 99 -10.73 30.33 16.28
C HIS A 99 -11.26 29.40 17.36
N PRO A 100 -12.53 29.56 17.79
CA PRO A 100 -13.10 28.66 18.76
C PRO A 100 -12.93 27.28 18.16
N ALA A 101 -12.26 26.41 18.92
CA ALA A 101 -12.26 24.99 18.65
C ALA A 101 -13.73 24.64 18.36
N LYS A 102 -14.04 24.44 17.08
CA LYS A 102 -15.21 23.67 16.73
C LYS A 102 -14.87 22.31 17.30
N ASN A 103 -15.30 22.12 18.55
CA ASN A 103 -15.75 20.86 19.07
C ASN A 103 -16.86 20.39 18.13
N THR A 104 -16.48 20.02 16.90
CA THR A 104 -17.29 19.13 16.10
C THR A 104 -17.43 17.91 16.99
N PRO A 105 -18.66 17.56 17.40
CA PRO A 105 -18.88 16.37 18.19
C PRO A 105 -18.17 15.22 17.48
N GLU A 106 -17.54 14.32 18.24
CA GLU A 106 -16.88 13.13 17.73
C GLU A 106 -17.87 12.37 16.85
N THR A 107 -17.93 12.72 15.57
CA THR A 107 -18.62 11.94 14.55
C THR A 107 -17.79 10.69 14.48
N THR A 108 -18.31 9.63 15.10
CA THR A 108 -17.73 8.31 15.12
C THR A 108 -17.34 7.97 13.69
N ASP A 109 -16.04 8.03 13.39
CA ASP A 109 -15.49 7.69 12.08
C ASP A 109 -15.88 6.22 11.82
N PRO A 110 -16.83 5.95 10.90
CA PRO A 110 -17.36 4.60 10.73
C PRO A 110 -16.27 3.63 10.25
N LEU A 111 -15.29 4.15 9.50
CA LEU A 111 -14.13 3.37 9.06
C LEU A 111 -13.20 3.07 10.22
N ALA A 112 -12.91 4.04 11.10
CA ALA A 112 -12.14 3.78 12.31
C ALA A 112 -12.79 2.68 13.17
N SER A 113 -14.12 2.73 13.33
CA SER A 113 -14.86 1.69 14.06
C SER A 113 -14.76 0.31 13.40
N TYR A 114 -14.72 0.27 12.07
CA TYR A 114 -14.54 -0.97 11.32
C TYR A 114 -13.12 -1.55 11.51
N TYR A 115 -12.09 -0.76 11.26
CA TYR A 115 -10.70 -1.24 11.27
C TYR A 115 -10.15 -1.45 12.67
N LEU A 116 -10.62 -0.73 13.69
CA LEU A 116 -10.21 -0.95 15.10
C LEU A 116 -10.86 -2.19 15.73
N ASN A 117 -11.77 -2.89 15.02
CA ASN A 117 -12.38 -4.13 15.48
C ASN A 117 -11.76 -5.36 14.80
N PRO A 118 -10.88 -6.13 15.47
CA PRO A 118 -10.26 -7.33 14.92
C PRO A 118 -11.25 -8.41 14.48
N GLN A 119 -12.49 -8.41 14.98
CA GLN A 119 -13.48 -9.40 14.58
C GLN A 119 -13.85 -9.27 13.10
N HIS A 120 -13.80 -8.08 12.51
CA HIS A 120 -14.08 -7.90 11.09
C HIS A 120 -13.06 -8.61 10.21
N TYR A 121 -11.78 -8.61 10.60
CA TYR A 121 -10.76 -9.41 9.95
C TYR A 121 -11.13 -10.89 9.92
N PHE A 122 -11.39 -11.50 11.09
CA PHE A 122 -11.66 -12.93 11.17
C PHE A 122 -12.99 -13.32 10.50
N LYS A 123 -14.04 -12.50 10.67
CA LYS A 123 -15.34 -12.75 10.04
C LYS A 123 -15.22 -12.72 8.53
N THR A 124 -14.64 -11.67 7.94
CA THR A 124 -14.50 -11.55 6.47
C THR A 124 -13.60 -12.62 5.86
N GLN A 125 -12.61 -13.10 6.62
CA GLN A 125 -11.83 -14.27 6.26
C GLN A 125 -12.65 -15.57 6.24
N GLU A 126 -13.67 -15.69 7.09
CA GLU A 126 -14.51 -16.89 7.23
C GLU A 126 -15.71 -16.91 6.25
N HIS A 127 -16.27 -15.76 5.83
CA HIS A 127 -17.50 -15.68 5.02
C HIS A 127 -17.30 -15.44 3.51
N GLU A 128 -16.11 -15.70 2.98
CA GLU A 128 -15.65 -15.31 1.64
C GLU A 128 -15.68 -13.78 1.40
N ILE A 129 -14.62 -13.30 0.77
CA ILE A 129 -14.53 -11.91 0.30
C ILE A 129 -15.64 -11.73 -0.75
N SER A 130 -16.59 -10.84 -0.51
CA SER A 130 -17.69 -10.60 -1.44
C SER A 130 -17.15 -10.20 -2.82
N ASP A 131 -17.88 -10.56 -3.88
CA ASP A 131 -17.47 -10.29 -5.26
C ASP A 131 -17.27 -8.79 -5.55
N MET A 132 -17.98 -7.93 -4.81
CA MET A 132 -17.80 -6.49 -4.84
C MET A 132 -16.37 -6.09 -4.42
N ILE A 133 -15.85 -6.65 -3.32
CA ILE A 133 -14.50 -6.39 -2.83
C ILE A 133 -13.47 -6.99 -3.80
N LYS A 134 -13.71 -8.19 -4.33
CA LYS A 134 -12.84 -8.80 -5.36
C LYS A 134 -12.66 -7.87 -6.58
N SER A 135 -13.76 -7.30 -7.09
CA SER A 135 -13.74 -6.46 -8.29
C SER A 135 -13.02 -5.12 -8.10
N PHE A 136 -13.11 -4.53 -6.91
CA PHE A 136 -12.40 -3.30 -6.56
C PHE A 136 -10.89 -3.53 -6.59
N TRP A 137 -10.45 -4.61 -5.95
CA TRP A 137 -9.04 -4.96 -5.85
C TRP A 137 -8.41 -5.41 -7.17
N GLN A 138 -9.14 -6.15 -8.02
CA GLN A 138 -8.67 -6.48 -9.37
C GLN A 138 -8.31 -5.23 -10.18
N LYS A 139 -9.15 -4.20 -10.11
CA LYS A 139 -8.92 -2.94 -10.83
C LYS A 139 -7.73 -2.17 -10.24
N TYR A 140 -7.61 -2.18 -8.92
CA TYR A 140 -6.51 -1.51 -8.21
C TYR A 140 -5.15 -2.16 -8.51
N LEU A 141 -5.05 -3.49 -8.39
CA LEU A 141 -3.82 -4.23 -8.70
C LEU A 141 -3.44 -4.15 -10.18
N ALA A 142 -4.42 -4.17 -11.08
CA ALA A 142 -4.14 -3.99 -12.51
C ALA A 142 -3.57 -2.59 -12.80
N HIS A 143 -4.02 -1.57 -12.07
CA HIS A 143 -3.50 -0.21 -12.21
C HIS A 143 -2.06 -0.08 -11.66
N ASP A 144 -1.75 -0.73 -10.54
CA ASP A 144 -0.40 -0.70 -9.97
C ASP A 144 0.60 -1.54 -10.77
N THR A 145 0.19 -2.75 -11.16
CA THR A 145 1.01 -3.63 -12.00
C THR A 145 1.33 -2.94 -13.34
N LYS A 146 0.38 -2.16 -13.87
CA LYS A 146 0.60 -1.33 -15.06
C LYS A 146 1.68 -0.29 -14.81
N LYS A 147 1.56 0.51 -13.74
CA LYS A 147 2.50 1.58 -13.41
C LYS A 147 3.91 1.03 -13.17
N GLU A 148 4.03 -0.01 -12.34
CA GLU A 148 5.30 -0.67 -12.04
C GLU A 148 5.95 -1.28 -13.30
N ALA A 149 5.17 -1.89 -14.19
CA ALA A 149 5.69 -2.43 -15.44
C ALA A 149 6.21 -1.33 -16.39
N PHE A 150 5.57 -0.17 -16.44
CA PHE A 150 6.10 0.99 -17.17
C PHE A 150 7.40 1.52 -16.55
N GLU A 151 7.49 1.60 -15.22
CA GLU A 151 8.71 2.02 -14.51
C GLU A 151 9.87 1.05 -14.76
N ILE A 152 9.64 -0.27 -14.70
CA ILE A 152 10.64 -1.31 -14.98
C ILE A 152 11.16 -1.20 -16.43
N LEU A 153 10.29 -0.89 -17.39
CA LEU A 153 10.69 -0.67 -18.77
C LEU A 153 11.25 0.75 -19.02
N CYS A 154 11.26 1.60 -18.00
CA CYS A 154 11.64 3.02 -18.08
C CYS A 154 10.84 3.76 -19.17
N LEU A 155 9.53 3.56 -19.17
CA LEU A 155 8.57 4.16 -20.10
C LEU A 155 7.53 5.00 -19.36
N PRO A 156 6.95 6.02 -20.02
CA PRO A 156 5.79 6.72 -19.49
C PRO A 156 4.53 5.85 -19.56
N ILE A 157 3.57 6.10 -18.67
CA ILE A 157 2.37 5.25 -18.47
C ILE A 157 1.40 5.21 -19.66
N ASP A 158 1.58 6.13 -20.61
CA ASP A 158 0.81 6.30 -21.84
C ASP A 158 1.53 5.75 -23.08
N ALA A 159 2.70 5.11 -22.93
CA ALA A 159 3.44 4.57 -24.06
C ALA A 159 2.64 3.47 -24.79
N ASP A 160 2.71 3.50 -26.12
CA ASP A 160 1.95 2.59 -26.98
C ASP A 160 2.59 1.18 -27.07
N LYS A 161 1.79 0.20 -27.54
CA LYS A 161 2.22 -1.19 -27.73
C LYS A 161 3.54 -1.32 -28.51
N LYS A 162 3.76 -0.46 -29.51
CA LYS A 162 4.98 -0.46 -30.33
C LYS A 162 6.20 -0.02 -29.52
N THR A 163 6.08 1.07 -28.77
CA THR A 163 7.14 1.60 -27.90
C THR A 163 7.48 0.62 -26.80
N ILE A 164 6.48 0.00 -26.16
CA ILE A 164 6.67 -1.05 -25.15
C ILE A 164 7.48 -2.22 -25.73
N LYS A 165 7.12 -2.72 -26.92
CA LYS A 165 7.83 -3.82 -27.57
C LYS A 165 9.27 -3.45 -27.92
N ALA A 166 9.49 -2.27 -28.48
CA ALA A 166 10.83 -1.81 -28.86
C ALA A 166 11.75 -1.66 -27.63
N GLN A 167 11.25 -1.06 -26.55
CA GLN A 167 11.99 -0.87 -25.32
C GLN A 167 12.28 -2.19 -24.61
N TYR A 168 11.31 -3.11 -24.56
CA TYR A 168 11.53 -4.47 -24.06
C TYR A 168 12.69 -5.14 -24.80
N LEU A 169 12.69 -5.12 -26.14
CA LEU A 169 13.75 -5.75 -26.94
C LEU A 169 15.13 -5.12 -26.66
N LYS A 170 15.18 -3.80 -26.47
CA LYS A 170 16.40 -3.07 -26.13
C LYS A 170 16.94 -3.49 -24.75
N LEU A 171 16.08 -3.50 -23.73
CA LEU A 171 16.45 -3.88 -22.37
C LEU A 171 16.79 -5.38 -22.28
N ALA A 172 16.01 -6.24 -22.92
CA ALA A 172 16.25 -7.67 -23.00
C ALA A 172 17.62 -7.97 -23.64
N LYS A 173 17.99 -7.25 -24.71
CA LYS A 173 19.32 -7.41 -25.33
C LYS A 173 20.46 -6.96 -24.41
N LYS A 174 20.25 -5.91 -23.62
CA LYS A 174 21.25 -5.34 -22.69
C LYS A 174 21.46 -6.22 -21.47
N TYR A 175 20.39 -6.74 -20.89
CA TYR A 175 20.42 -7.50 -19.63
C TYR A 175 20.34 -9.01 -19.84
N HIS A 176 20.46 -9.51 -21.07
CA HIS A 176 20.42 -10.95 -21.35
C HIS A 176 21.55 -11.69 -20.61
N PRO A 177 21.25 -12.78 -19.87
CA PRO A 177 22.26 -13.53 -19.13
C PRO A 177 23.39 -14.05 -20.02
N ASP A 178 23.06 -14.57 -21.20
CA ASP A 178 24.05 -15.04 -22.19
C ASP A 178 25.01 -13.95 -22.72
N LYS A 179 24.73 -12.68 -22.43
CA LYS A 179 25.57 -11.53 -22.82
C LYS A 179 26.23 -10.84 -21.62
N GLY A 180 26.28 -11.52 -20.47
CA GLY A 180 26.85 -11.00 -19.22
C GLY A 180 25.87 -10.12 -18.42
N GLY A 181 24.58 -10.16 -18.74
CA GLY A 181 23.54 -9.44 -18.00
C GLY A 181 23.07 -10.18 -16.73
N CYS A 182 22.39 -9.46 -15.84
CA CYS A 182 21.84 -10.02 -14.61
C CYS A 182 20.51 -10.76 -14.89
N ALA A 183 20.47 -12.06 -14.56
CA ALA A 183 19.30 -12.92 -14.76
C ALA A 183 18.05 -12.40 -14.03
N ASP A 184 18.20 -11.89 -12.80
CA ASP A 184 17.08 -11.34 -12.03
C ASP A 184 16.51 -10.07 -12.69
N THR A 185 17.38 -9.21 -13.20
CA THR A 185 16.97 -8.00 -13.92
C THR A 185 16.25 -8.37 -15.22
N PHE A 186 16.76 -9.36 -15.94
CA PHE A 186 16.13 -9.87 -17.16
C PHE A 186 14.75 -10.50 -16.90
N SER A 187 14.60 -11.23 -15.79
CA SER A 187 13.32 -11.81 -15.35
C SER A 187 12.28 -10.70 -15.08
N LYS A 188 12.67 -9.66 -14.33
CA LYS A 188 11.79 -8.50 -14.05
C LYS A 188 11.35 -7.79 -15.33
N ILE A 189 12.26 -7.58 -16.30
CA ILE A 189 11.95 -6.97 -17.60
C ILE A 189 10.95 -7.83 -18.40
N ARG A 190 11.12 -9.15 -18.39
CA ARG A 190 10.21 -10.09 -19.06
C ARG A 190 8.82 -10.08 -18.43
N GLN A 191 8.76 -10.09 -17.10
CA GLN A 191 7.52 -10.04 -16.35
C GLN A 191 6.76 -8.74 -16.63
N ALA A 192 7.42 -7.59 -16.55
CA ALA A 192 6.84 -6.29 -16.88
C ALA A 192 6.25 -6.24 -18.30
N LYS A 193 6.93 -6.82 -19.29
CA LYS A 193 6.40 -6.91 -20.65
C LYS A 193 5.15 -7.78 -20.73
N ALA A 194 5.15 -8.93 -20.06
CA ALA A 194 4.00 -9.84 -20.02
C ALA A 194 2.78 -9.20 -19.36
N ASP A 195 2.99 -8.41 -18.30
CA ASP A 195 1.90 -7.75 -17.59
C ASP A 195 1.32 -6.59 -18.39
N LEU A 196 2.13 -5.82 -19.12
CA LEU A 196 1.62 -4.82 -20.06
C LEU A 196 0.87 -5.48 -21.23
N ASP A 197 1.32 -6.61 -21.77
CA ASP A 197 0.62 -7.28 -22.88
C ASP A 197 -0.77 -7.81 -22.51
N LYS A 198 -1.04 -8.10 -21.23
CA LYS A 198 -2.39 -8.47 -20.74
C LYS A 198 -3.36 -7.28 -20.66
N LEU A 199 -2.83 -6.06 -20.61
CA LEU A 199 -3.59 -4.83 -20.41
C LEU A 199 -4.00 -4.12 -21.70
N PHE A 200 -3.52 -4.59 -22.85
CA PHE A 200 -3.76 -4.02 -24.18
C PHE A 200 -4.29 -5.06 -25.15
#